data_AF-A0A1B6G8B4-F1
#
_entry.id   AF-A0A1B6G8B4-F1
#
_cell.length_a   1.000
_cell.length_b   1.000
_cell.length_c   1.000
_cell.angle_alpha   90.00
_cell.angle_beta   90.00
_cell.angle_gamma   90.00
#
_symmetry.space_group_name_H-M   'P 1'
#
loop_
_entity.id
_entity.type
_entity.pdbx_description
1 polymer ?
#
loop_
_entity_poly.entity_id
_entity_poly.type
_entity_poly.pdbx_seq_one_letter_code
_entity_poly.pdbx_strand_id
1 'polypeptide(L)'
;RILVIQKKAIRILAGLGAIDSCRQIFKKYKILTVPALYILETVLYIINQDSLRNQDVHNYNTRHMRNYNIPLHRTSAFAEKPSYAGLKMFNTLPEEMKNK
;
A
#
# COMPACT_ATOMS: atom_id res chain seq x y z
N ARG A 1 4.57 -16.70 -0.24
CA ARG A 1 5.79 -17.41 -0.70
C ARG A 1 6.90 -16.44 -1.17
N ILE A 2 6.59 -15.31 -1.81
CA ILE A 2 7.57 -14.34 -2.33
C ILE A 2 8.42 -13.67 -1.23
N LEU A 3 7.82 -13.18 -0.14
CA LEU A 3 8.57 -12.56 0.97
C LEU A 3 9.59 -13.52 1.62
N VAL A 4 9.34 -14.83 1.60
CA VAL A 4 10.29 -15.84 2.12
C VAL A 4 11.53 -15.91 1.23
N ILE A 5 11.35 -15.88 -0.10
CA ILE A 5 12.45 -15.84 -1.06
C ILE A 5 13.23 -14.53 -0.90
N GLN A 6 12.54 -13.40 -0.77
CA GLN A 6 13.18 -12.10 -0.52
C GLN A 6 14.03 -12.12 0.77
N LYS A 7 13.50 -12.69 1.87
CA LYS A 7 14.24 -12.87 3.13
C LYS A 7 15.47 -13.76 2.97
N LYS A 8 15.38 -14.84 2.18
CA LYS A 8 16.54 -15.71 1.89
C LYS A 8 17.65 -14.93 1.16
N ALA A 9 17.30 -14.15 0.14
CA ALA A 9 18.28 -13.31 -0.58
C ALA A 9 18.93 -12.28 0.35
N ILE A 10 18.12 -11.56 1.15
CA ILE A 10 18.61 -10.59 2.15
C ILE A 10 19.55 -11.26 3.17
N ARG A 11 19.23 -12.48 3.61
CA ARG A 11 20.06 -13.24 4.55
C ARG A 11 21.43 -13.57 3.97
N ILE A 12 21.50 -14.01 2.72
CA ILE A 12 22.76 -14.26 2.01
C ILE A 12 23.55 -12.95 1.85
N LEU A 13 22.91 -11.87 1.39
CA LEU A 13 23.54 -10.57 1.19
C LEU A 13 24.14 -9.96 2.46
N ALA A 14 23.57 -10.26 3.62
CA ALA A 14 24.01 -9.73 4.90
C ALA A 14 24.81 -10.73 5.75
N GLY A 15 25.09 -11.94 5.25
CA GLY A 15 25.80 -12.97 6.01
C GLY A 15 25.10 -13.40 7.30
N LEU A 16 23.76 -13.33 7.34
CA LEU A 16 22.98 -13.63 8.54
C LEU A 16 22.86 -15.14 8.79
N GLY A 17 22.89 -15.54 10.06
CA GLY A 17 22.59 -16.89 10.51
C GLY A 17 21.12 -17.30 10.29
N ALA A 18 20.84 -18.59 10.42
CA ALA A 18 19.53 -19.17 10.10
C ALA A 18 18.36 -18.62 10.95
N ILE A 19 18.65 -18.24 12.20
CA ILE A 19 17.67 -17.75 13.19
C ILE A 19 17.63 -16.21 13.22
N ASP A 20 18.67 -15.55 12.69
CA ASP A 20 18.81 -14.10 12.77
C ASP A 20 17.68 -13.36 12.06
N SER A 21 17.18 -12.31 12.68
CA SER A 21 16.09 -11.51 12.13
C SER A 21 16.56 -10.63 10.96
N CYS A 22 15.98 -10.82 9.78
CA CYS A 22 16.25 -9.95 8.63
C CYS A 22 15.63 -8.54 8.77
N ARG A 23 14.78 -8.27 9.78
CA ARG A 23 14.01 -7.03 9.89
C ARG A 23 14.90 -5.79 9.89
N GLN A 24 15.99 -5.80 10.67
CA GLN A 24 16.89 -4.66 10.75
C GLN A 24 17.71 -4.48 9.46
N ILE A 25 18.01 -5.57 8.75
CA ILE A 25 18.73 -5.51 7.48
C ILE A 25 17.91 -4.85 6.38
N PHE A 26 16.59 -5.13 6.29
CA PHE A 26 15.72 -4.42 5.36
C PHE A 26 15.79 -2.90 5.57
N LYS A 27 15.78 -2.43 6.82
CA LYS A 27 15.93 -1.01 7.15
C LYS A 27 17.33 -0.48 6.82
N LYS A 28 18.39 -1.20 7.23
CA LYS A 28 19.79 -0.83 7.01
C LYS A 28 20.10 -0.65 5.52
N TYR A 29 19.62 -1.57 4.68
CA TYR A 29 19.81 -1.52 3.24
C TYR A 29 18.76 -0.68 2.50
N LYS A 30 17.80 -0.09 3.22
CA LYS A 30 16.69 0.69 2.66
C LYS A 30 15.91 -0.10 1.58
N ILE A 31 15.78 -1.41 1.78
CA ILE A 31 15.04 -2.29 0.88
C ILE A 31 13.61 -2.44 1.42
N LEU A 32 12.63 -2.20 0.58
CA LEU A 32 11.23 -2.46 0.92
C LEU A 32 10.93 -3.95 0.85
N THR A 33 10.15 -4.44 1.81
CA THR A 33 9.59 -5.79 1.74
C THR A 33 8.55 -5.88 0.61
N VAL A 34 8.32 -7.07 0.06
CA VAL A 34 7.28 -7.29 -0.96
C VAL A 34 5.90 -6.71 -0.56
N PRO A 35 5.39 -6.90 0.68
CA PRO A 35 4.14 -6.24 1.09
C PRO A 35 4.22 -4.71 1.09
N ALA A 36 5.35 -4.14 1.51
CA ALA A 36 5.54 -2.68 1.51
C ALA A 36 5.62 -2.11 0.09
N LEU A 37 6.27 -2.83 -0.84
CA LEU A 37 6.26 -2.52 -2.26
C LEU A 37 4.83 -2.58 -2.82
N TYR A 38 4.08 -3.63 -2.50
CA TYR A 38 2.68 -3.73 -2.94
C TYR A 38 1.84 -2.55 -2.47
N ILE A 39 1.95 -2.15 -1.20
CA ILE A 39 1.26 -0.96 -0.68
C ILE A 39 1.68 0.29 -1.44
N LEU A 40 2.98 0.50 -1.64
CA LEU A 40 3.49 1.68 -2.35
C LEU A 40 2.97 1.74 -3.79
N GLU A 41 3.14 0.67 -4.55
CA GLU A 41 2.76 0.60 -5.97
C GLU A 41 1.25 0.74 -6.16
N THR A 42 0.44 0.10 -5.30
CA THR A 42 -1.04 0.22 -5.40
C THR A 42 -1.55 1.61 -5.05
N VAL A 43 -0.91 2.29 -4.08
CA VAL A 43 -1.22 3.68 -3.76
C VAL A 43 -0.82 4.60 -4.92
N LEU A 44 0.38 4.44 -5.47
CA LEU A 44 0.85 5.23 -6.62
C LEU A 44 -0.03 5.00 -7.86
N TYR A 45 -0.44 3.77 -8.11
CA TYR A 45 -1.35 3.42 -9.20
C TYR A 45 -2.67 4.22 -9.11
N ILE A 46 -3.26 4.30 -7.91
CA ILE A 46 -4.50 5.06 -7.70
C ILE A 46 -4.30 6.57 -7.77
N ILE A 47 -3.16 7.09 -7.29
CA ILE A 47 -2.83 8.52 -7.43
C ILE A 47 -2.73 8.91 -8.91
N ASN A 48 -2.19 8.04 -9.74
CA ASN A 48 -2.05 8.27 -11.18
C ASN A 48 -3.34 8.01 -11.98
N GLN A 49 -4.41 7.54 -11.34
CA GLN A 49 -5.69 7.23 -11.97
C GLN A 49 -6.76 8.23 -11.53
N ASP A 50 -7.57 8.71 -12.47
CA ASP A 50 -8.74 9.54 -12.17
C ASP A 50 -9.84 8.70 -11.51
N SER A 51 -9.73 8.52 -10.20
CA SER A 51 -10.72 7.86 -9.36
C SER A 51 -11.55 8.90 -8.63
N LEU A 52 -12.86 8.63 -8.51
CA LEU A 52 -13.82 9.51 -7.87
C LEU A 52 -13.45 9.77 -6.39
N ARG A 53 -13.46 11.03 -5.97
CA ARG A 53 -13.28 11.41 -4.56
C ARG A 53 -14.63 11.69 -3.90
N ASN A 54 -14.65 11.67 -2.57
CA ASN A 54 -15.88 11.95 -1.82
C ASN A 54 -16.38 13.39 -2.02
N GLN A 55 -15.48 14.35 -2.26
CA GLN A 55 -15.85 15.72 -2.61
C GLN A 55 -16.61 15.84 -3.93
N ASP A 56 -16.44 14.89 -4.87
CA ASP A 56 -17.12 14.91 -6.16
C ASP A 56 -18.56 14.38 -6.05
N VAL A 57 -18.91 13.76 -4.91
CA VAL A 57 -20.24 13.18 -4.63
C VAL A 57 -21.14 14.15 -3.88
N HIS A 58 -20.56 15.05 -3.07
CA HIS A 58 -21.30 15.94 -2.17
C HIS A 58 -20.81 17.38 -2.30
N ASN A 59 -21.74 18.34 -2.32
CA ASN A 59 -21.42 19.77 -2.47
C ASN A 59 -20.94 20.44 -1.17
N TYR A 60 -20.55 19.67 -0.15
CA TYR A 60 -20.12 20.19 1.15
C TYR A 60 -18.90 19.44 1.69
N ASN A 61 -18.11 20.13 2.51
CA ASN A 61 -16.87 19.58 3.04
C ASN A 61 -17.16 18.57 4.16
N THR A 62 -16.75 17.33 3.95
CA THR A 62 -16.75 16.28 4.99
C THR A 62 -15.34 16.07 5.53
N ARG A 63 -15.21 15.49 6.73
CA ARG A 63 -13.91 15.14 7.35
C ARG A 63 -13.02 14.27 6.45
N HIS A 64 -13.63 13.52 5.52
CA HIS A 64 -12.95 12.61 4.60
C HIS A 64 -13.16 13.00 3.14
N MET A 65 -13.38 14.28 2.84
CA MET A 65 -13.67 14.73 1.47
C MET A 65 -12.56 14.38 0.47
N ARG A 66 -11.30 14.36 0.94
CA ARG A 66 -10.11 14.04 0.13
C ARG A 66 -9.90 12.54 -0.09
N ASN A 67 -10.61 11.69 0.66
CA ASN A 67 -10.57 10.25 0.44
C ASN A 67 -11.23 9.89 -0.89
N TYR A 68 -10.73 8.83 -1.51
CA TYR A 68 -11.39 8.24 -2.65
C TYR A 68 -12.72 7.59 -2.22
N ASN A 69 -13.70 7.68 -3.11
CA ASN A 69 -14.94 6.95 -2.95
C ASN A 69 -14.68 5.46 -3.19
N ILE A 70 -15.07 4.62 -2.22
CA ILE A 70 -14.87 3.18 -2.31
C ILE A 70 -16.16 2.55 -2.86
N PRO A 71 -16.14 1.96 -4.07
CA PRO A 71 -17.34 1.38 -4.66
C PRO A 71 -17.82 0.14 -3.87
N LEU A 72 -19.14 0.03 -3.70
CA LEU A 72 -19.75 -1.17 -3.15
C LEU A 72 -19.57 -2.34 -4.13
N HIS A 73 -19.27 -3.52 -3.58
CA HIS A 73 -19.03 -4.73 -4.34
C HIS A 73 -19.44 -5.95 -3.51
N ARG A 74 -19.68 -7.08 -4.20
CA ARG A 74 -20.18 -8.32 -3.56
C ARG A 74 -19.16 -9.46 -3.53
N THR A 75 -18.15 -9.44 -4.39
CA THR A 75 -17.23 -10.57 -4.59
C THR A 75 -15.86 -10.29 -3.99
N SER A 76 -15.25 -11.30 -3.36
CA SER A 76 -13.87 -11.22 -2.85
C SER A 76 -12.87 -10.89 -3.95
N ALA A 77 -13.06 -11.46 -5.14
CA ALA A 77 -12.22 -11.18 -6.31
C ALA A 77 -12.18 -9.69 -6.70
N PHE A 78 -13.26 -8.94 -6.47
CA PHE A 78 -13.26 -7.49 -6.66
C PHE A 78 -12.45 -6.79 -5.58
N ALA A 79 -12.57 -7.24 -4.32
CA ALA A 79 -11.82 -6.70 -3.19
C ALA A 79 -10.30 -6.91 -3.31
N GLU A 80 -9.90 -8.00 -3.97
CA GLU A 80 -8.49 -8.36 -4.18
C GLU A 80 -7.82 -7.57 -5.31
N LYS A 81 -8.59 -6.85 -6.15
CA LYS A 81 -8.01 -6.06 -7.24
C LYS A 81 -7.07 -4.98 -6.67
N PRO A 82 -5.88 -4.78 -7.27
CA PRO A 82 -4.95 -3.71 -6.89
C PRO A 82 -5.60 -2.33 -6.88
N SER A 83 -6.51 -2.06 -7.83
CA SER A 83 -7.27 -0.82 -7.86
C SER A 83 -8.12 -0.63 -6.61
N TYR A 84 -8.88 -1.65 -6.21
CA TYR A 84 -9.72 -1.57 -5.02
C TYR A 84 -8.90 -1.52 -3.72
N ALA A 85 -7.86 -2.35 -3.61
CA ALA A 85 -6.96 -2.36 -2.47
C ALA A 85 -6.23 -1.02 -2.31
N GLY A 86 -5.78 -0.42 -3.42
CA GLY A 86 -5.13 0.89 -3.46
C GLY A 86 -6.01 2.01 -2.93
N LEU A 87 -7.30 2.04 -3.30
CA LEU A 87 -8.26 3.03 -2.77
C LEU A 87 -8.36 2.94 -1.24
N LYS A 88 -8.47 1.71 -0.72
CA LYS A 88 -8.50 1.49 0.74
C LYS A 88 -7.21 1.92 1.41
N MET A 89 -6.05 1.54 0.87
CA MET A 89 -4.74 1.88 1.43
C MET A 89 -4.51 3.39 1.44
N PHE A 90 -4.85 4.10 0.36
CA PHE A 90 -4.76 5.55 0.31
C PHE A 90 -5.61 6.20 1.39
N ASN A 91 -6.86 5.75 1.56
CA ASN A 91 -7.77 6.33 2.55
C ASN A 91 -7.29 6.16 4.01
N THR A 92 -6.45 5.15 4.29
CA THR A 92 -5.82 4.96 5.61
C THR A 92 -4.62 5.85 5.88
N LEU A 93 -4.08 6.53 4.87
CA LEU A 93 -2.94 7.42 5.05
C LEU A 93 -3.31 8.62 5.96
N PRO A 94 -2.34 9.18 6.69
CA PRO A 94 -2.52 10.46 7.38
C PRO A 94 -2.87 11.58 6.39
N GLU A 95 -3.72 12.52 6.80
CA GLU A 95 -4.13 13.64 5.94
C GLU A 95 -2.95 14.49 5.46
N GLU A 96 -1.89 14.61 6.26
CA GLU A 96 -0.64 15.28 5.90
C GLU A 96 -0.02 14.72 4.62
N MET A 97 -0.16 13.40 4.40
CA MET A 97 0.39 12.71 3.23
C MET A 97 -0.56 12.72 2.02
N LYS A 98 -1.83 13.05 2.22
CA LYS A 98 -2.83 13.18 1.14
C LYS A 98 -2.83 14.55 0.48
N ASN A 99 -2.09 15.50 1.06
CA ASN A 99 -1.95 16.86 0.55
C ASN A 99 -0.83 16.92 -0.48
N LYS A 100 -1.14 16.52 -1.71
CA LYS A 100 -0.39 16.92 -2.91
C LYS A 100 -1.37 17.33 -3.99
#